data_AF-A0A1V2QU48-F1
#
_entry.id   AF-A0A1V2QU48-F1
#
_cell.length_a   1.000
_cell.length_b   1.000
_cell.length_c   1.000
_cell.angle_alpha   90.00
_cell.angle_beta   90.00
_cell.angle_gamma   90.00
#
_symmetry.space_group_name_H-M   'P 1'
#
loop_
_entity.id
_entity.type
_entity.pdbx_description
1 polymer ?
#
loop_
_entity_poly.entity_id
_entity_poly.type
_entity_poly.pdbx_seq_one_letter_code
_entity_poly.pdbx_strand_id
1 'polypeptide(L)' 'MAAGWSASFEAFMGRFAARFPRVESRRQMRSYVRGLLSETERKNGWTLA' A
#
# COMPACT_ATOMS: atom_id res chain seq x y z
N MET A 1 19.06 1.28 9.20
CA MET A 1 18.67 0.05 8.46
C MET A 1 17.16 0.02 8.25
N ALA A 2 16.63 0.77 7.27
CA ALA A 2 15.20 0.74 6.91
C ALA A 2 14.96 0.55 5.39
N ALA A 3 16.04 0.55 4.59
CA ALA A 3 15.95 0.47 3.13
C ALA A 3 15.31 -0.84 2.63
N GLY A 4 15.48 -1.94 3.37
CA GLY A 4 14.98 -3.26 2.95
C GLY A 4 13.45 -3.33 2.91
N TRP A 5 12.78 -2.81 3.94
CA TRP A 5 11.32 -2.91 4.04
C TRP A 5 10.61 -2.03 3.00
N SER A 6 11.01 -0.76 2.88
CA SER A 6 10.41 0.15 1.90
C SER A 6 10.63 -0.31 0.46
N ALA A 7 11.84 -0.79 0.12
CA ALA A 7 12.12 -1.32 -1.21
C ALA A 7 11.34 -2.61 -1.51
N SER A 8 11.25 -3.52 -0.53
CA SER A 8 10.46 -4.75 -0.66
C SER A 8 8.97 -4.47 -0.81
N PHE A 9 8.47 -3.46 -0.09
CA PHE A 9 7.08 -3.00 -0.22
C PHE A 9 6.81 -2.44 -1.61
N GLU A 10 7.67 -1.55 -2.13
CA GLU A 10 7.49 -1.01 -3.50
C GLU A 10 7.61 -2.11 -4.57
N ALA A 11 8.52 -3.07 -4.41
CA ALA A 11 8.62 -4.23 -5.30
C ALA A 11 7.35 -5.10 -5.28
N PHE A 12 6.77 -5.33 -4.09
CA PHE A 12 5.50 -6.03 -3.94
C PHE A 12 4.36 -5.28 -4.64
N MET A 13 4.22 -3.98 -4.38
CA MET A 13 3.19 -3.14 -5.00
C MET A 13 3.35 -3.07 -6.52
N GLY A 14 4.59 -3.10 -7.03
CA GLY A 14 4.90 -3.14 -8.46
C GLY A 14 4.27 -4.33 -9.20
N ARG A 15 4.11 -5.48 -8.54
CA ARG A 15 3.44 -6.67 -9.12
C ARG A 15 1.96 -6.42 -9.42
N PHE A 16 1.34 -5.49 -8.70
CA PHE A 16 -0.07 -5.13 -8.85
C PHE A 16 -0.25 -3.85 -9.68
N ALA A 17 0.80 -3.07 -9.94
CA ALA A 17 0.71 -1.79 -10.62
C ALA A 17 0.02 -1.86 -11.99
N ALA A 18 0.19 -2.96 -12.72
CA ALA A 18 -0.48 -3.20 -14.01
C ALA A 18 -2.01 -3.35 -13.90
N ARG A 19 -2.54 -3.77 -12.74
CA ARG A 19 -3.98 -3.89 -12.50
C ARG A 19 -4.66 -2.55 -12.23
N PHE A 20 -3.87 -1.52 -11.93
CA PHE A 20 -4.34 -0.16 -11.64
C PHE A 20 -3.73 0.79 -12.67
N PRO A 21 -4.40 1.02 -13.82
CA PRO A 21 -3.88 1.89 -14.87
C PRO A 21 -3.76 3.36 -14.41
N ARG A 22 -4.64 3.79 -13.49
CA ARG A 22 -4.69 5.15 -12.95
C ARG A 22 -3.70 5.35 -11.80
N VAL A 23 -3.02 6.48 -11.78
CA VAL A 23 -2.00 6.80 -10.76
C VAL A 23 -2.63 7.03 -9.40
N GLU A 24 -3.83 7.59 -9.37
CA GLU A 24 -4.65 7.84 -8.19
C GLU A 24 -5.01 6.52 -7.51
N SER A 25 -5.53 5.55 -8.28
CA SER A 25 -5.86 4.22 -7.76
C SER A 25 -4.61 3.47 -7.26
N ARG A 26 -3.45 3.67 -7.89
CA ARG A 26 -2.17 3.12 -7.39
C ARG A 26 -1.76 3.73 -6.06
N ARG A 27 -1.93 5.05 -5.88
CA ARG A 27 -1.67 5.73 -4.61
C ARG A 27 -2.62 5.24 -3.52
N GLN A 28 -3.90 5.11 -3.86
CA GLN A 28 -4.93 4.59 -2.95
C GLN A 28 -4.62 3.19 -2.46
N MET A 29 -4.29 2.27 -3.38
CA MET A 29 -3.90 0.91 -3.03
C MET A 29 -2.69 0.90 -2.09
N ARG A 30 -1.67 1.73 -2.34
CA ARG A 30 -0.48 1.83 -1.48
C ARG A 30 -0.82 2.34 -0.07
N SER A 31 -1.71 3.33 0.03
CA SER A 31 -2.21 3.86 1.32
C SER A 31 -2.91 2.76 2.10
N TYR A 32 -3.84 2.07 1.42
CA TYR A 32 -4.63 0.99 1.98
C TYR A 32 -3.79 -0.17 2.52
N VAL A 33 -2.83 -0.69 1.73
CA VAL A 33 -1.97 -1.79 2.17
C VAL A 33 -1.06 -1.36 3.32
N ARG A 34 -0.56 -0.11 3.32
CA ARG A 34 0.19 0.43 4.47
C ARG A 34 -0.67 0.50 5.72
N GLY A 35 -1.91 0.96 5.60
CA GLY A 35 -2.88 0.99 6.68
C GLY A 35 -3.27 -0.40 7.20
N LEU A 36 -3.29 -1.42 6.34
CA LEU A 36 -3.51 -2.81 6.76
C LEU A 36 -2.31 -3.38 7.53
N LEU A 37 -1.10 -2.95 7.18
CA LEU A 37 0.13 -3.39 7.83
C LEU A 37 0.48 -2.58 9.09
N SER A 38 -0.21 -1.46 9.35
CA SER A 38 -0.01 -0.70 10.57
C SER A 38 -0.61 -1.44 11.77
N GLU A 39 -0.13 -1.07 12.96
CA GLU A 39 -0.64 -1.57 14.26
C GLU A 39 -1.97 -0.91 14.66
N THR A 40 -2.66 -0.24 13.73
CA THR A 40 -3.92 0.45 14.01
C THR A 40 -5.01 -0.56 14.37
N GLU A 41 -5.62 -0.42 15.56
CA GLU A 41 -6.70 -1.28 16.05
C GLU A 41 -7.92 -1.34 15.13
N ARG A 42 -8.22 -0.25 14.40
CA ARG A 42 -9.41 -0.14 13.54
C ARG A 42 -9.04 -0.08 12.06
N LYS A 43 -9.11 -1.23 11.40
CA LYS A 43 -8.86 -1.40 9.97
C LYS A 43 -10.19 -1.47 9.21
N ASN A 44 -10.80 -0.34 8.90
CA ASN A 44 -11.96 -0.31 8.01
C ASN A 44 -11.56 0.25 6.64
N GLY A 45 -12.31 -0.13 5.59
CA GLY A 45 -12.04 0.29 4.21
C GLY A 45 -12.06 1.80 3.98
N TRP A 46 -12.65 2.57 4.89
CA TRP A 46 -12.85 4.02 4.79
C TRP A 46 -11.80 4.85 5.53
N THR A 47 -11.13 4.27 6.53
CA THR A 47 -10.10 4.90 7.38
C THR A 47 -8.70 4.59 6.85
N LEU A 48 -8.54 3.46 6.13
CA LEU A 48 -7.28 3.08 5.51
C LEU A 48 -7.14 3.57 4.06
N ALA A 49 -8.26 3.98 3.45
CA ALA A 49 -8.33 4.54 2.11
C ALA A 49 -7.72 5.95 2.11
#